data_AF-A0A7W7IXD4-F1
#
_entry.id   AF-A0A7W7IXD4-F1
#
_cell.length_a   1.000
_cell.length_b   1.000
_cell.length_c   1.000
_cell.angle_alpha   90.00
_cell.angle_beta   90.00
_cell.angle_gamma   90.00
#
_symmetry.space_group_name_H-M   'P 1'
#
loop_
_entity.id
_entity.type
_entity.pdbx_description
1 polymer ?
#
loop_
_entity_poly.entity_id
_entity_poly.type
_entity_poly.pdbx_seq_one_letter_code
_entity_poly.pdbx_strand_id
1 'polypeptide(L)'
;MDKVSFTRLELYNLVWKFPIIQIAKHYEISTMEIKNACSKMEIALPNNRYWNKPEYKRPKAPKLSLDYNGNNQIHILKKRYEMQFRHTSKSSPLLDAVHQIKKDLSDFLIVKETLENPVEIVLTTKGYFKNLKQNDRKDFLEILNLNVADKNLNRALLFMDAFIKLLKYRGHQLIKNTNEADIILFNNGIEIEIDLREALKRITIEGKRETSEYIFTGEFIFRAKRESIKKEWRDGKILLENKLAIILAKLELIANEESFFTN
;
A
#
# COMPACT_ATOMS: atom_id res chain seq x y z
N MET A 1 26.25 -4.85 -8.94
CA MET A 1 24.99 -5.59 -8.69
C MET A 1 25.34 -6.80 -7.87
N ASP A 2 24.85 -6.90 -6.65
CA ASP A 2 25.21 -8.00 -5.75
C ASP A 2 24.60 -9.31 -6.24
N LYS A 3 25.39 -10.38 -6.20
CA LYS A 3 25.03 -11.71 -6.68
C LYS A 3 25.19 -12.71 -5.55
N VAL A 4 24.33 -13.71 -5.52
CA VAL A 4 24.51 -14.91 -4.71
C VAL A 4 24.78 -16.07 -5.66
N SER A 5 25.84 -16.82 -5.40
CA SER A 5 26.18 -18.04 -6.13
C SER A 5 25.69 -19.26 -5.34
N PHE A 6 25.10 -20.22 -6.05
CA PHE A 6 24.79 -21.54 -5.50
C PHE A 6 25.40 -22.61 -6.39
N THR A 7 25.98 -23.64 -5.77
CA THR A 7 26.23 -24.90 -6.46
C THR A 7 24.93 -25.68 -6.65
N ARG A 8 24.92 -26.64 -7.59
CA ARG A 8 23.75 -27.50 -7.85
C ARG A 8 23.29 -28.24 -6.60
N LEU A 9 24.26 -28.76 -5.84
CA LEU A 9 24.02 -29.51 -4.62
C LEU A 9 23.48 -28.62 -3.50
N GLU A 10 24.07 -27.43 -3.32
CA GLU A 10 23.59 -26.46 -2.31
C GLU A 10 22.17 -26.00 -2.60
N LEU A 11 21.86 -25.66 -3.86
CA LEU A 11 20.52 -25.23 -4.26
C LEU A 11 19.50 -26.35 -4.03
N TYR A 12 19.83 -27.59 -4.39
CA TYR A 12 19.01 -28.78 -4.12
C TYR A 12 18.75 -28.94 -2.62
N ASN A 13 19.79 -28.90 -1.79
CA ASN A 13 19.65 -29.05 -0.34
C ASN A 13 18.78 -27.93 0.26
N LEU A 14 18.94 -26.70 -0.21
CA LEU A 14 18.16 -25.55 0.23
C LEU A 14 16.67 -25.71 -0.09
N VAL A 15 16.32 -26.02 -1.35
CA VAL A 15 14.91 -26.12 -1.77
C VAL A 15 14.17 -27.32 -1.19
N TRP A 16 14.89 -28.35 -0.74
CA TRP A 16 14.29 -29.50 -0.03
C TRP A 16 14.27 -29.33 1.49
N LYS A 17 15.03 -28.38 2.04
CA LYS A 17 15.04 -28.06 3.48
C LYS A 17 14.08 -26.92 3.85
N PHE A 18 13.96 -25.89 3.00
CA PHE A 18 13.16 -24.70 3.27
C PHE A 18 12.18 -24.37 2.14
N PRO A 19 10.98 -23.81 2.44
CA PRO A 19 10.09 -23.26 1.42
C PRO A 19 10.77 -22.15 0.61
N ILE A 20 10.52 -22.11 -0.71
CA ILE A 20 11.11 -21.14 -1.66
C ILE A 20 10.94 -19.68 -1.18
N ILE A 21 9.80 -19.36 -0.54
CA ILE A 21 9.53 -18.02 -0.01
C ILE A 21 10.52 -17.64 1.10
N GLN A 22 10.88 -18.59 1.97
CA GLN A 22 11.85 -18.36 3.05
C GLN A 22 13.26 -18.19 2.47
N ILE A 23 13.64 -19.02 1.50
CA ILE A 23 14.93 -18.91 0.78
C ILE A 23 15.03 -17.55 0.09
N ALA A 24 13.99 -17.14 -0.64
CA ALA A 24 13.93 -15.85 -1.32
C ALA A 24 14.07 -14.66 -0.37
N LYS A 25 13.49 -14.76 0.83
CA LYS A 25 13.61 -13.72 1.86
C LYS A 25 15.02 -13.69 2.46
N HIS A 26 15.60 -14.85 2.77
CA HIS A 26 16.90 -14.96 3.42
C HIS A 26 18.05 -14.50 2.53
N TYR A 27 18.03 -14.90 1.26
CA TYR A 27 19.07 -14.53 0.28
C TYR A 27 18.74 -13.26 -0.51
N GLU A 28 17.60 -12.61 -0.20
CA GLU A 28 17.12 -11.39 -0.85
C GLU A 28 16.98 -11.54 -2.38
N ILE A 29 16.54 -12.69 -2.89
CA ILE A 29 16.41 -12.99 -4.32
C ILE A 29 14.94 -13.21 -4.72
N SER A 30 14.62 -13.28 -6.02
CA SER A 30 13.26 -13.58 -6.46
C SER A 30 12.93 -15.07 -6.32
N THR A 31 11.69 -15.36 -5.88
CA THR A 31 11.15 -16.74 -5.89
C THR A 31 11.13 -17.32 -7.30
N MET A 32 10.92 -16.47 -8.31
CA MET A 32 10.94 -16.86 -9.72
C MET A 32 12.36 -17.22 -10.18
N GLU A 33 13.37 -16.47 -9.73
CA GLU A 33 14.76 -16.74 -10.08
C GLU A 33 15.26 -18.05 -9.45
N ILE A 34 14.85 -18.36 -8.22
CA ILE A 34 15.12 -19.66 -7.58
C ILE A 34 14.49 -20.79 -8.41
N LYS A 35 13.24 -20.64 -8.85
CA LYS A 35 12.56 -21.64 -9.69
C LYS A 35 13.25 -21.82 -11.04
N ASN A 36 13.62 -20.73 -11.70
CA ASN A 36 14.35 -20.75 -12.96
C ASN A 36 15.73 -21.38 -12.79
N ALA A 37 16.43 -21.11 -11.68
CA ALA A 37 17.70 -21.73 -11.35
C ALA A 37 17.55 -23.24 -11.16
N CYS A 38 16.53 -23.69 -10.43
CA CYS A 38 16.22 -25.11 -10.28
C CYS A 38 15.90 -25.78 -11.62
N SER A 39 15.12 -25.11 -12.48
CA SER A 39 14.81 -25.61 -13.82
C SER A 39 16.05 -25.76 -14.70
N LYS A 40 16.97 -24.78 -14.68
CA LYS A 40 18.22 -24.80 -15.45
C LYS A 40 19.21 -25.87 -14.96
N MET A 41 19.16 -26.19 -13.67
CA MET A 41 20.03 -27.20 -13.05
C MET A 41 19.37 -28.59 -12.94
N GLU A 42 18.19 -28.76 -13.56
CA GLU A 42 17.40 -29.99 -13.55
C GLU A 42 17.13 -30.50 -12.12
N ILE A 43 16.88 -29.58 -11.20
CA ILE A 43 16.56 -29.84 -9.81
C ILE A 43 15.04 -29.95 -9.66
N ALA A 44 14.56 -31.12 -9.24
CA ALA A 44 13.15 -31.32 -8.91
C ALA A 44 12.76 -30.50 -7.67
N LEU A 45 11.63 -29.79 -7.76
CA LEU A 45 11.08 -28.99 -6.66
C LEU A 45 10.01 -29.75 -5.87
N PRO A 46 9.95 -29.59 -4.54
CA PRO A 46 8.84 -30.09 -3.76
C PRO A 46 7.54 -29.39 -4.16
N ASN A 47 6.48 -30.17 -4.35
CA ASN A 47 5.15 -29.63 -4.63
C ASN A 47 4.55 -28.93 -3.39
N ASN A 48 3.51 -28.12 -3.58
CA ASN A 48 2.89 -27.39 -2.46
C ASN A 48 2.36 -28.33 -1.36
N ARG A 49 1.92 -29.55 -1.72
CA ARG A 49 1.43 -30.54 -0.75
C ARG A 49 2.54 -31.07 0.17
N TYR A 50 3.81 -31.01 -0.25
CA TYR A 50 4.97 -31.41 0.55
C TYR A 50 5.09 -30.57 1.82
N TRP A 51 4.99 -29.24 1.68
CA TRP A 51 5.17 -28.30 2.78
C TRP A 51 4.01 -28.31 3.78
N ASN A 52 2.82 -28.74 3.36
CA ASN A 52 1.65 -28.89 4.23
C ASN A 52 1.73 -30.12 5.16
N LYS A 53 2.69 -31.02 4.96
CA LYS A 53 2.91 -32.18 5.84
C LYS A 53 3.89 -31.84 6.96
N PRO A 54 3.69 -32.38 8.18
CA PRO A 54 4.68 -32.28 9.24
C PRO A 54 5.97 -33.00 8.83
N GLU A 55 7.11 -32.51 9.31
CA GLU A 55 8.45 -32.87 8.83
C GLU A 55 8.71 -34.38 8.81
N TYR A 56 8.31 -35.08 9.87
CA TYR A 56 8.46 -36.54 10.00
C TYR A 56 7.59 -37.38 9.04
N LYS A 57 6.57 -36.78 8.38
CA LYS A 57 5.72 -37.44 7.37
C LYS A 57 6.04 -37.02 5.93
N ARG A 58 7.10 -36.23 5.72
CA ARG A 58 7.48 -35.78 4.38
C ARG A 58 8.16 -36.93 3.62
N PRO A 59 7.79 -37.17 2.35
CA PRO A 59 8.49 -38.16 1.53
C PRO A 59 9.97 -37.76 1.39
N LYS A 60 10.85 -38.74 1.20
CA LYS A 60 12.27 -38.46 0.96
C LYS A 60 12.44 -37.66 -0.33
N ALA A 61 13.37 -36.71 -0.32
CA ALA A 61 13.72 -35.96 -1.51
C ALA A 61 14.20 -36.93 -2.62
N PRO A 62 13.81 -36.71 -3.89
CA PRO A 62 14.29 -37.50 -5.01
C PRO A 62 15.81 -37.32 -5.11
N LYS A 63 16.54 -38.41 -5.40
CA LYS A 63 18.00 -38.34 -5.56
C LYS A 63 18.35 -37.37 -6.67
N LEU A 64 19.31 -36.50 -6.41
CA LEU A 64 19.85 -35.60 -7.42
C LEU A 64 20.56 -36.42 -8.49
N SER A 65 20.21 -36.22 -9.77
CA SER A 65 20.82 -36.96 -10.89
C SER A 65 22.32 -36.68 -10.96
N LEU A 66 23.14 -37.71 -11.11
CA LEU A 66 24.59 -37.60 -11.25
C LEU A 66 25.02 -37.26 -12.69
N ASP A 67 24.16 -37.54 -13.68
CA ASP A 67 24.46 -37.42 -15.11
C ASP A 67 24.23 -36.00 -15.67
N TYR A 68 24.42 -34.98 -14.83
CA TYR A 68 24.19 -33.59 -15.20
C TYR A 68 25.44 -32.98 -15.86
N ASN A 69 25.36 -32.76 -17.18
CA ASN A 69 26.44 -32.17 -17.97
C ASN A 69 26.38 -30.62 -18.07
N GLY A 70 25.53 -29.96 -17.27
CA GLY A 70 25.41 -28.51 -17.26
C GLY A 70 26.32 -27.81 -16.25
N ASN A 71 26.21 -26.48 -16.17
CA ASN A 71 27.00 -25.69 -15.23
C ASN A 71 26.64 -26.00 -13.78
N ASN A 72 27.64 -26.45 -13.00
CA ASN A 72 27.45 -26.84 -11.60
C ASN A 72 27.28 -25.64 -10.64
N GLN A 73 27.35 -24.42 -11.14
CA GLN A 73 27.17 -23.19 -10.38
C GLN A 73 26.22 -22.24 -11.12
N ILE A 74 25.39 -21.55 -10.35
CA ILE A 74 24.48 -20.53 -10.86
C ILE A 74 24.58 -19.26 -10.02
N HIS A 75 24.57 -18.12 -10.69
CA HIS A 75 24.54 -16.81 -10.04
C HIS A 75 23.15 -16.21 -10.16
N ILE A 76 22.56 -15.85 -9.02
CA ILE A 76 21.28 -15.16 -8.93
C ILE A 76 21.54 -13.74 -8.45
N LEU A 77 20.93 -12.76 -9.12
CA LEU A 77 21.03 -11.35 -8.73
C LEU A 77 20.21 -11.12 -7.46
N LYS A 78 20.80 -10.48 -6.46
CA LYS A 78 20.04 -10.00 -5.30
C LYS A 78 19.06 -8.92 -5.75
N LYS A 79 17.86 -8.94 -5.18
CA LYS A 79 16.92 -7.83 -5.22
C LYS A 79 17.60 -6.64 -4.55
N ARG A 80 17.87 -5.58 -5.31
CA ARG A 80 18.01 -4.26 -4.69
C ARG A 80 16.68 -3.96 -4.03
N TYR A 81 16.68 -3.67 -2.73
CA TYR A 81 15.52 -3.13 -2.03
C TYR A 81 15.29 -1.67 -2.41
N GLU A 82 15.29 -1.37 -3.71
CA GLU A 82 14.57 -0.23 -4.22
C GLU A 82 13.13 -0.74 -4.39
N MET A 83 12.15 0.05 -3.98
CA MET A 83 10.75 -0.17 -4.36
C MET A 83 10.63 0.01 -5.88
N GLN A 84 11.18 -0.93 -6.64
CA GLN A 84 10.92 -1.05 -8.05
C GLN A 84 9.53 -1.66 -8.11
N PHE A 85 8.55 -0.78 -8.31
CA PHE A 85 7.36 -1.11 -9.09
C PHE A 85 7.75 -2.20 -10.07
N ARG A 86 6.99 -3.31 -10.11
CA ARG A 86 7.21 -4.35 -11.12
C ARG A 86 7.40 -3.65 -12.46
N HIS A 87 8.63 -3.62 -12.99
CA HIS A 87 8.88 -3.14 -14.33
C HIS A 87 8.28 -4.19 -15.25
N THR A 88 6.97 -4.13 -15.44
CA THR A 88 6.37 -4.58 -16.68
C THR A 88 7.05 -3.75 -17.75
N SER A 89 7.62 -4.39 -18.77
CA SER A 89 8.21 -3.72 -19.94
C SER A 89 7.19 -2.89 -20.73
N LYS A 90 5.92 -2.91 -20.32
CA LYS A 90 4.87 -1.97 -20.69
C LYS A 90 4.62 -1.05 -19.49
N SER A 91 4.67 0.27 -19.70
CA SER A 91 4.19 1.21 -18.69
C SER A 91 2.74 0.88 -18.36
N SER A 92 2.41 0.81 -17.06
CA SER A 92 1.03 0.70 -16.64
C SER A 92 0.38 2.07 -16.82
N PRO A 93 -0.92 2.17 -17.22
CA PRO A 93 -1.64 3.44 -17.25
C PRO A 93 -1.49 4.25 -15.95
N LEU A 94 -1.34 3.57 -14.81
CA LEU A 94 -1.04 4.20 -13.52
C LEU A 94 0.33 4.87 -13.46
N LEU A 95 1.37 4.24 -13.99
CA LEU A 95 2.72 4.81 -13.97
C LEU A 95 2.82 6.01 -14.90
N ASP A 96 2.19 5.94 -16.07
CA ASP A 96 2.12 7.06 -17.01
C ASP A 96 1.40 8.25 -16.38
N ALA A 97 0.22 8.02 -15.79
CA ALA A 97 -0.53 9.05 -15.07
C ALA A 97 0.27 9.65 -13.91
N VAL A 98 0.97 8.84 -13.12
CA VAL A 98 1.83 9.33 -12.04
C VAL A 98 2.98 10.19 -12.57
N HIS A 99 3.63 9.77 -13.66
CA HIS A 99 4.72 10.54 -14.28
C HIS A 99 4.21 11.88 -14.81
N GLN A 100 3.06 11.88 -15.48
CA GLN A 100 2.43 13.11 -15.97
C GLN A 100 2.06 14.05 -14.83
N ILE A 101 1.41 13.55 -13.78
CA ILE A 101 1.06 14.34 -12.59
C ILE A 101 2.33 14.92 -11.95
N LYS A 102 3.39 14.13 -11.75
CA LYS A 102 4.64 14.64 -11.17
C LYS A 102 5.30 15.73 -12.01
N LYS A 103 5.19 15.64 -13.33
CA LYS A 103 5.73 16.63 -14.26
C LYS A 103 4.90 17.93 -14.25
N ASP A 104 3.58 17.81 -14.28
CA ASP A 104 2.68 18.95 -14.47
C ASP A 104 2.29 19.64 -13.15
N LEU A 105 2.46 18.98 -12.01
CA LEU A 105 1.94 19.39 -10.71
C LEU A 105 2.97 19.32 -9.58
N SER A 106 4.28 19.36 -9.87
CA SER A 106 5.34 19.21 -8.85
C SER A 106 5.08 20.04 -7.59
N ASP A 107 4.60 21.27 -7.76
CA ASP A 107 4.41 22.23 -6.67
C ASP A 107 3.20 21.91 -5.79
N PHE A 108 2.19 21.22 -6.34
CA PHE A 108 0.98 20.79 -5.62
C PHE A 108 1.15 19.44 -4.91
N LEU A 109 2.27 18.74 -5.16
CA LEU A 109 2.57 17.45 -4.53
C LEU A 109 3.31 17.59 -3.19
N ILE A 110 3.57 18.82 -2.75
CA ILE A 110 4.29 19.11 -1.51
C ILE A 110 3.27 19.43 -0.42
N VAL A 111 3.27 18.62 0.64
CA VAL A 111 2.52 18.94 1.87
C VAL A 111 3.38 19.87 2.72
N LYS A 112 2.88 21.10 2.94
CA LYS A 112 3.56 22.10 3.77
C LYS A 112 3.55 21.70 5.25
N GLU A 113 4.49 22.24 6.02
CA GLU A 113 4.55 22.02 7.47
C GLU A 113 3.49 22.84 8.24
N THR A 114 2.95 23.88 7.61
CA THR A 114 1.92 24.76 8.17
C THR A 114 0.78 25.00 7.19
N LEU A 115 -0.43 25.20 7.73
CA LEU A 115 -1.62 25.50 6.94
C LEU A 115 -1.57 26.95 6.44
N GLU A 116 -1.24 27.13 5.16
CA GLU A 116 -1.25 28.42 4.48
C GLU A 116 -2.44 28.52 3.55
N ASN A 117 -3.29 29.53 3.76
CA ASN A 117 -4.57 29.71 3.05
C ASN A 117 -5.34 28.37 2.91
N PRO A 118 -5.65 27.71 4.04
CA PRO A 118 -6.31 26.40 4.03
C PRO A 118 -7.72 26.46 3.43
N VAL A 119 -8.15 25.35 2.86
CA VAL A 119 -9.52 25.18 2.36
C VAL A 119 -10.53 25.34 3.50
N GLU A 120 -11.68 25.96 3.22
CA GLU A 120 -12.73 26.24 4.21
C GLU A 120 -13.10 25.03 5.08
N ILE A 121 -13.37 23.88 4.47
CA ILE A 121 -13.69 22.64 5.21
C ILE A 121 -12.56 22.20 6.16
N VAL A 122 -11.29 22.51 5.84
CA VAL A 122 -10.15 22.23 6.73
C VAL A 122 -10.12 23.21 7.89
N LEU A 123 -10.45 24.48 7.66
CA LEU A 123 -10.55 25.51 8.70
C LEU A 123 -11.67 25.20 9.69
N THR A 124 -12.86 24.87 9.21
CA THR A 124 -14.01 24.48 10.03
C THR A 124 -13.68 23.24 10.86
N THR A 125 -13.07 22.22 10.23
CA THR A 125 -12.61 21.00 10.93
C THR A 125 -11.60 21.33 12.04
N LYS A 126 -10.60 22.18 11.75
CA LYS A 126 -9.62 22.60 12.76
C LYS A 126 -10.28 23.32 13.93
N GLY A 127 -11.27 24.17 13.66
CA GLY A 127 -12.05 24.88 14.69
C GLY A 127 -12.88 23.92 15.54
N TYR A 128 -13.53 22.93 14.91
CA TYR A 128 -14.31 21.90 15.58
C TYR A 128 -13.49 21.13 16.62
N PHE A 129 -12.34 20.57 16.21
CA PHE A 129 -11.51 19.80 17.12
C PHE A 129 -10.89 20.63 18.26
N LYS A 130 -10.66 21.93 18.05
CA LYS A 130 -10.23 22.83 19.14
C LYS A 130 -11.32 23.05 20.19
N ASN A 131 -12.58 23.05 19.77
CA ASN A 131 -13.73 23.42 20.58
C ASN A 131 -14.57 22.21 21.01
N LEU A 132 -14.08 20.97 20.88
CA LEU A 132 -14.79 19.73 21.26
C LEU A 132 -15.40 19.73 22.69
N LYS A 133 -14.92 20.62 23.57
CA LYS A 133 -15.42 20.78 24.95
C LYS A 133 -16.66 21.69 25.05
N GLN A 134 -16.98 22.46 24.02
CA GLN A 134 -18.16 23.30 23.96
C GLN A 134 -19.22 22.55 23.14
N ASN A 135 -20.41 22.40 23.73
CA ASN A 135 -21.51 21.53 23.30
C ASN A 135 -22.22 22.07 22.03
N ASP A 136 -21.46 22.57 21.07
CA ASP A 136 -21.98 23.14 19.83
C ASP A 136 -22.34 22.00 18.88
N ARG A 137 -23.64 21.79 18.72
CA ARG A 137 -24.20 21.04 17.58
C ARG A 137 -23.85 21.79 16.30
N LYS A 138 -22.70 21.47 15.71
CA LYS A 138 -22.35 21.88 14.35
C LYS A 138 -22.73 20.80 13.35
N ASP A 139 -23.03 21.26 12.15
CA ASP A 139 -23.38 20.42 11.02
C ASP A 139 -22.13 19.63 10.59
N PHE A 140 -22.18 18.30 10.74
CA PHE A 140 -21.10 17.41 10.31
C PHE A 140 -20.87 17.45 8.79
N LEU A 141 -21.79 18.06 8.03
CA LEU A 141 -21.62 18.38 6.61
C LEU A 141 -20.57 19.47 6.38
N GLU A 142 -20.20 20.26 7.38
CA GLU A 142 -19.20 21.34 7.23
C GLU A 142 -17.77 20.91 7.63
N ILE A 143 -17.55 19.68 8.08
CA ILE A 143 -16.23 19.21 8.55
C ILE A 143 -15.81 17.90 7.88
N LEU A 144 -14.50 17.65 7.82
CA LEU A 144 -13.93 16.39 7.34
C LEU A 144 -14.17 15.25 8.32
N ASN A 145 -14.43 14.06 7.80
CA ASN A 145 -14.53 12.84 8.59
C ASN A 145 -13.14 12.28 8.90
N LEU A 146 -12.57 12.73 10.02
CA LEU A 146 -11.24 12.33 10.49
C LEU A 146 -11.33 11.46 11.74
N ASN A 147 -10.67 10.30 11.70
CA ASN A 147 -10.54 9.42 12.87
C ASN A 147 -9.06 9.24 13.24
N VAL A 148 -8.50 10.24 13.91
CA VAL A 148 -7.07 10.31 14.27
C VAL A 148 -6.91 10.77 15.71
N ALA A 149 -5.77 10.47 16.34
CA ALA A 149 -5.47 11.00 17.66
C ALA A 149 -5.25 12.52 17.63
N ASP A 150 -5.60 13.23 18.72
CA ASP A 150 -5.43 14.68 18.84
C ASP A 150 -4.01 15.15 18.49
N LYS A 151 -3.00 14.41 18.94
CA LYS A 151 -1.58 14.70 18.65
C LYS A 151 -1.23 14.68 17.15
N ASN A 152 -2.00 13.93 16.36
CA ASN A 152 -1.80 13.75 14.92
C ASN A 152 -2.79 14.56 14.08
N LEU A 153 -3.76 15.23 14.70
CA LEU A 153 -4.77 16.01 13.99
C LEU A 153 -4.17 17.05 13.04
N ASN A 154 -3.12 17.77 13.48
CA ASN A 154 -2.48 18.78 12.63
C ASN A 154 -1.91 18.17 11.34
N ARG A 155 -1.29 16.98 11.44
CA ARG A 155 -0.77 16.25 10.28
C ARG A 155 -1.91 15.84 9.33
N ALA A 156 -3.03 15.37 9.87
CA ALA A 156 -4.19 14.99 9.08
C ALA A 156 -4.77 16.19 8.31
N LEU A 157 -4.89 17.34 8.98
CA LEU A 157 -5.36 18.58 8.35
C LEU A 157 -4.42 19.07 7.25
N LEU A 158 -3.10 19.03 7.45
CA LEU A 158 -2.12 19.40 6.43
C LEU A 158 -2.20 18.51 5.19
N PHE A 159 -2.28 17.19 5.40
CA PHE A 159 -2.43 16.24 4.31
C PHE A 159 -3.73 16.48 3.52
N MET A 160 -4.87 16.61 4.23
CA MET A 160 -6.16 16.82 3.57
C MET A 160 -6.23 18.17 2.85
N ASP A 161 -5.66 19.23 3.41
CA ASP A 161 -5.60 20.54 2.76
C ASP A 161 -4.84 20.48 1.43
N ALA A 162 -3.66 19.89 1.42
CA ALA A 162 -2.86 19.71 0.22
C ALA A 162 -3.60 18.84 -0.81
N PHE A 163 -4.19 17.74 -0.36
CA PHE A 163 -4.92 16.83 -1.24
C PHE A 163 -6.18 17.47 -1.85
N ILE A 164 -6.96 18.24 -1.08
CA ILE A 164 -8.15 18.93 -1.59
C ILE A 164 -7.76 20.04 -2.56
N LYS A 165 -6.69 20.80 -2.29
CA LYS A 165 -6.15 21.79 -3.22
C LYS A 165 -5.73 21.15 -4.54
N LEU A 166 -5.05 20.01 -4.47
CA LEU A 166 -4.65 19.21 -5.62
C LEU A 166 -5.87 18.73 -6.44
N LEU A 167 -6.92 18.22 -5.77
CA LEU A 167 -8.18 17.83 -6.41
C LEU A 167 -8.84 19.00 -7.13
N LYS A 168 -8.99 20.15 -6.46
CA LYS A 168 -9.57 21.36 -7.03
C LYS A 168 -8.80 21.85 -8.25
N TYR A 169 -7.46 21.82 -8.19
CA TYR A 169 -6.63 22.22 -9.33
C TYR A 169 -6.80 21.31 -10.54
N ARG A 170 -7.07 20.01 -10.33
CA ARG A 170 -7.41 19.05 -11.39
C ARG A 170 -8.86 19.14 -11.89
N GLY A 171 -9.68 20.02 -11.31
CA GLY A 171 -11.09 20.21 -11.68
C GLY A 171 -12.06 19.29 -10.94
N HIS A 172 -11.60 18.58 -9.91
CA HIS A 172 -12.44 17.71 -9.06
C HIS A 172 -12.91 18.47 -7.83
N GLN A 173 -14.00 18.01 -7.22
CA GLN A 173 -14.60 18.66 -6.05
C GLN A 173 -14.65 17.70 -4.86
N LEU A 174 -14.49 18.24 -3.66
CA LEU A 174 -14.84 17.54 -2.43
C LEU A 174 -16.24 17.96 -2.01
N ILE A 175 -17.15 17.01 -1.89
CA ILE A 175 -18.54 17.18 -1.46
C ILE A 175 -18.84 16.26 -0.27
N LYS A 176 -20.02 16.43 0.32
CA LYS A 176 -20.56 15.57 1.39
C LYS A 176 -21.84 14.93 0.92
N ASN A 177 -22.06 13.66 1.27
CA ASN A 177 -23.38 13.06 1.12
C ASN A 177 -24.26 13.27 2.36
N THR A 178 -25.50 12.80 2.27
CA THR A 178 -26.48 12.82 3.37
C THR A 178 -26.05 12.02 4.60
N ASN A 179 -25.06 11.13 4.47
CA ASN A 179 -24.49 10.36 5.57
C ASN A 179 -23.18 10.96 6.10
N GLU A 180 -22.92 12.24 5.78
CA GLU A 180 -21.75 13.00 6.23
C GLU A 180 -20.41 12.40 5.77
N ALA A 181 -20.42 11.51 4.77
CA ALA A 181 -19.21 10.95 4.20
C ALA A 181 -18.55 11.96 3.25
N ASP A 182 -17.22 12.02 3.30
CA ASP A 182 -16.43 12.84 2.38
C ASP A 182 -16.39 12.14 1.01
N ILE A 183 -16.76 12.85 -0.05
CA ILE A 183 -16.83 12.32 -1.42
C ILE A 183 -16.03 13.19 -2.37
N ILE A 184 -15.23 12.56 -3.22
CA ILE A 184 -14.65 13.21 -4.38
C ILE A 184 -15.64 13.08 -5.54
N LEU A 185 -16.16 14.20 -6.01
CA LEU A 185 -16.89 14.32 -7.26
C LEU A 185 -15.90 14.62 -8.39
N PHE A 186 -15.69 13.63 -9.26
CA PHE A 186 -14.84 13.77 -10.44
C PHE A 186 -15.57 14.54 -11.54
N ASN A 187 -14.80 15.19 -12.41
CA ASN A 187 -15.34 15.96 -13.54
C ASN A 187 -16.19 15.14 -14.53
N ASN A 188 -16.02 13.81 -14.54
CA ASN A 188 -16.83 12.87 -15.33
C ASN A 188 -18.12 12.43 -14.62
N GLY A 189 -18.47 13.03 -13.48
CA GLY A 189 -19.68 12.75 -12.71
C GLY A 189 -19.57 11.55 -11.77
N ILE A 190 -18.42 10.88 -11.70
CA ILE A 190 -18.22 9.74 -10.79
C ILE A 190 -17.93 10.23 -9.37
N GLU A 191 -18.61 9.62 -8.41
CA GLU A 191 -18.42 9.87 -6.98
C GLU A 191 -17.60 8.74 -6.34
N ILE A 192 -16.57 9.12 -5.56
CA ILE A 192 -15.77 8.19 -4.76
C ILE A 192 -15.76 8.66 -3.31
N GLU A 193 -16.27 7.81 -2.41
CA GLU A 193 -16.22 8.02 -0.95
C GLU A 193 -14.76 7.89 -0.47
N ILE A 194 -14.32 8.81 0.38
CA ILE A 194 -12.98 8.80 0.97
C ILE A 194 -13.04 8.93 2.49
N ASP A 195 -12.02 8.41 3.18
CA ASP A 195 -11.79 8.69 4.59
C ASP A 195 -10.30 8.68 4.93
N LEU A 196 -9.94 9.46 5.95
CA LEU A 196 -8.62 9.45 6.55
C LEU A 196 -8.73 9.04 8.01
N ARG A 197 -8.04 7.95 8.35
CA ARG A 197 -8.02 7.40 9.71
C ARG A 197 -6.61 7.04 10.15
N GLU A 198 -6.39 7.00 11.44
CA GLU A 198 -5.19 6.45 12.04
C GLU A 198 -5.41 4.96 12.35
N ALA A 199 -4.42 4.13 12.04
CA ALA A 199 -4.47 2.71 12.31
C ALA A 199 -4.54 2.47 13.83
N LEU A 200 -5.40 1.53 14.22
CA LEU A 200 -5.58 1.12 15.60
C LEU A 200 -4.83 -0.18 15.87
N LYS A 201 -4.14 -0.25 17.01
CA LYS A 201 -3.52 -1.47 17.53
C LYS A 201 -4.30 -1.94 18.74
N ARG A 202 -4.73 -3.20 18.70
CA ARG A 202 -5.35 -3.88 19.84
C ARG A 202 -4.27 -4.19 20.89
N ILE A 203 -4.52 -3.81 22.13
CA ILE A 203 -3.71 -4.16 23.29
C ILE A 203 -4.55 -4.94 24.30
N THR A 204 -3.91 -5.90 24.98
CA THR A 204 -4.53 -6.68 26.05
C THR A 204 -4.14 -6.03 27.38
N ILE A 205 -5.12 -5.74 28.23
CA ILE A 205 -4.87 -5.22 29.57
C ILE A 205 -4.60 -6.40 30.50
N GLU A 206 -3.42 -6.45 31.11
CA GLU A 206 -3.11 -7.49 32.11
C GLU A 206 -4.00 -7.33 33.35
N GLY A 207 -4.52 -8.44 33.87
CA GLY A 207 -5.22 -8.50 35.17
C GLY A 207 -6.75 -8.33 35.16
N LYS A 208 -7.38 -8.06 34.01
CA LYS A 208 -8.85 -8.12 33.87
C LYS A 208 -9.21 -9.12 32.76
N ARG A 209 -10.15 -10.02 33.04
CA ARG A 209 -10.66 -11.01 32.07
C ARG A 209 -10.98 -10.32 30.73
N GLU A 210 -10.24 -10.69 29.69
CA GLU A 210 -10.56 -10.52 28.26
C GLU A 210 -10.98 -9.12 27.76
N THR A 211 -10.64 -8.02 28.43
CA THR A 211 -10.87 -6.67 27.88
C THR A 211 -9.71 -6.28 26.96
N SER A 212 -10.03 -5.86 25.74
CA SER A 212 -9.06 -5.33 24.78
C SER A 212 -9.32 -3.86 24.52
N GLU A 213 -8.26 -3.06 24.55
CA GLU A 213 -8.30 -1.66 24.18
C GLU A 213 -7.67 -1.45 22.80
N TYR A 214 -8.07 -0.37 22.13
CA TYR A 214 -7.50 0.03 20.87
C TYR A 214 -6.76 1.36 21.07
N ILE A 215 -5.49 1.37 20.70
CA ILE A 215 -4.66 2.58 20.74
C ILE A 215 -4.29 2.99 19.32
N PHE A 216 -4.32 4.30 19.11
CA PHE A 216 -3.85 4.95 17.90
C PHE A 216 -2.34 4.77 17.71
N THR A 217 -1.92 4.34 16.52
CA THR A 217 -0.52 3.91 16.24
C THR A 217 0.41 4.99 15.71
N GLY A 218 -0.12 6.10 15.22
CA GLY A 218 0.57 7.15 14.47
C GLY A 218 0.53 6.98 12.96
N GLU A 219 0.12 5.80 12.47
CA GLU A 219 0.13 5.48 11.05
C GLU A 219 -1.22 5.83 10.40
N PHE A 220 -1.20 6.68 9.38
CA PHE A 220 -2.41 7.05 8.65
C PHE A 220 -2.77 6.02 7.58
N ILE A 221 -4.07 5.85 7.39
CA ILE A 221 -4.71 5.09 6.33
C ILE A 221 -5.66 6.05 5.63
N PHE A 222 -5.38 6.33 4.36
CA PHE A 222 -6.31 6.98 3.45
C PHE A 222 -7.03 5.90 2.66
N ARG A 223 -8.37 5.90 2.69
CA ARG A 223 -9.20 4.93 2.01
C ARG A 223 -10.08 5.63 0.99
N ALA A 224 -10.28 4.96 -0.13
CA ALA A 224 -11.24 5.29 -1.15
C ALA A 224 -12.14 4.09 -1.42
N LYS A 225 -13.44 4.34 -1.52
CA LYS A 225 -14.47 3.33 -1.68
C LYS A 225 -15.49 3.81 -2.70
N ARG A 226 -15.84 2.91 -3.62
CA ARG A 226 -16.99 3.05 -4.51
C ARG A 226 -17.53 1.66 -4.77
N GLU A 227 -18.79 1.42 -4.40
CA GLU A 227 -19.44 0.10 -4.54
C GLU A 227 -18.59 -1.05 -3.97
N SER A 228 -18.14 -1.97 -4.83
CA SER A 228 -17.30 -3.12 -4.50
C SER A 228 -15.80 -2.79 -4.47
N ILE A 229 -15.38 -1.67 -5.08
CA ILE A 229 -13.99 -1.23 -5.11
C ILE A 229 -13.64 -0.57 -3.78
N LYS A 230 -12.61 -1.12 -3.15
CA LYS A 230 -12.01 -0.57 -1.93
C LYS A 230 -10.51 -0.49 -2.12
N LYS A 231 -9.97 0.72 -2.03
CA LYS A 231 -8.53 0.96 -2.11
C LYS A 231 -8.06 1.72 -0.88
N GLU A 232 -6.97 1.24 -0.27
CA GLU A 232 -6.35 1.88 0.88
C GLU A 232 -4.87 2.16 0.59
N TRP A 233 -4.41 3.31 1.07
CA TRP A 233 -3.01 3.68 1.18
C TRP A 233 -2.70 3.91 2.65
N ARG A 234 -1.69 3.23 3.16
CA ARG A 234 -1.26 3.33 4.55
C ARG A 234 0.15 3.88 4.63
N ASP A 235 0.46 4.61 5.69
CA ASP A 235 1.82 4.91 6.08
C ASP A 235 2.69 3.65 6.17
N GLY A 236 3.98 3.84 5.98
CA GLY A 236 4.97 2.78 6.05
C GLY A 236 6.33 3.40 5.83
N LYS A 237 7.17 2.78 5.00
CA LYS A 237 8.46 3.39 4.60
C LYS A 237 8.29 4.74 3.88
N ILE A 238 7.18 4.90 3.19
CA ILE A 238 6.79 6.16 2.53
C ILE A 238 5.52 6.64 3.24
N LEU A 239 5.54 7.88 3.71
CA LEU A 239 4.38 8.53 4.33
C LEU A 239 3.32 8.90 3.28
N LEU A 240 2.07 9.07 3.70
CA LEU A 240 0.96 9.44 2.80
C LEU A 240 1.18 10.76 2.04
N GLU A 241 1.84 11.72 2.67
CA GLU A 241 2.19 13.02 2.10
C GLU A 241 3.00 12.87 0.80
N ASN A 242 3.85 11.83 0.75
CA ASN A 242 4.67 11.51 -0.41
C ASN A 242 3.97 10.61 -1.45
N LYS A 243 2.66 10.36 -1.26
CA LYS A 243 1.84 9.51 -2.14
C LYS A 243 0.76 10.28 -2.90
N LEU A 244 0.68 11.61 -2.78
CA LEU A 244 -0.36 12.42 -3.43
C LEU A 244 -0.52 12.10 -4.92
N ALA A 245 0.58 12.02 -5.67
CA ALA A 245 0.53 11.73 -7.11
C ALA A 245 -0.05 10.34 -7.43
N ILE A 246 0.34 9.30 -6.67
CA ILE A 246 -0.15 7.93 -6.91
C ILE A 246 -1.57 7.73 -6.39
N ILE A 247 -1.97 8.45 -5.34
CA ILE A 247 -3.34 8.47 -4.85
C ILE A 247 -4.23 9.08 -5.93
N LEU A 248 -3.93 10.32 -6.36
CA LEU A 248 -4.71 11.02 -7.38
C LEU A 248 -4.80 10.22 -8.70
N ALA A 249 -3.66 9.78 -9.24
CA ALA A 249 -3.62 9.00 -10.48
C ALA A 249 -4.52 7.76 -10.42
N LYS A 250 -4.49 7.04 -9.30
CA LYS A 250 -5.28 5.82 -9.16
C LYS A 250 -6.77 6.13 -9.03
N LEU A 251 -7.13 7.21 -8.34
CA LEU A 251 -8.53 7.62 -8.21
C LEU A 251 -9.11 8.08 -9.55
N GLU A 252 -8.37 8.89 -10.32
CA GLU A 252 -8.77 9.29 -11.68
C GLU A 252 -8.92 8.08 -12.60
N LEU A 253 -8.04 7.08 -12.51
CA LEU A 253 -8.20 5.83 -13.26
C LEU A 253 -9.43 5.04 -12.85
N ILE A 254 -9.74 4.95 -11.55
CA ILE A 254 -10.98 4.29 -11.08
C ILE A 254 -12.19 5.05 -11.63
N ALA A 255 -12.20 6.39 -11.52
CA ALA A 255 -13.30 7.20 -12.04
C ALA A 255 -13.47 7.04 -13.55
N ASN A 256 -12.38 6.98 -14.32
CA ASN A 256 -12.44 6.78 -15.76
C ASN A 256 -12.93 5.38 -16.13
N GLU A 257 -12.40 4.33 -15.49
CA GLU A 257 -12.83 2.93 -15.70
C GLU A 257 -14.36 2.79 -15.49
N GLU A 258 -14.91 3.44 -14.46
CA GLU A 258 -16.34 3.40 -14.13
C GLU A 258 -17.21 4.21 -15.09
N SER A 259 -16.73 5.34 -15.60
CA SER A 259 -17.46 6.15 -16.59
C SER A 259 -17.77 5.38 -17.88
N PHE A 260 -16.94 4.39 -18.24
CA PHE A 260 -17.19 3.50 -19.38
C PHE A 260 -18.31 2.48 -19.14
N PHE A 261 -18.69 2.19 -17.89
CA PHE A 261 -19.77 1.24 -17.56
C PHE A 261 -21.12 1.92 -17.30
N THR A 262 -21.12 3.25 -17.10
CA THR A 262 -22.33 4.05 -16.85
C THR A 262 -22.92 4.70 -18.10
N ASN A 263 -22.20 4.68 -19.23
CA ASN A 263 -22.67 5.10 -20.56
C ASN A 263 -23.13 3.91 -21.39
#